data_AF-A0ABC8T6F3-F1
#
_entry.id   AF-A0ABC8T6F3-F1
#
_cell.length_a   1.000
_cell.length_b   1.000
_cell.length_c   1.000
_cell.angle_alpha   90.00
_cell.angle_beta   90.00
_cell.angle_gamma   90.00
#
_symmetry.space_group_name_H-M   'P 1'
#
loop_
_entity.id
_entity.type
_entity.pdbx_description
1 polymer ?
#
loop_
_entity_poly.entity_id
_entity_poly.type
_entity_poly.pdbx_seq_one_letter_code
_entity_poly.pdbx_strand_id
1 'polypeptide(L)'
;MANFELFLCIIWQCIKYNDLPIIALFSQILGLDVCADTLVGDAMRRGISGGQKKRLTIGEMIIGPTKAMFMDEISNGLDSSTTYQIVACLQQLAHITDATILMSLLQPAPETFDLFDDIILMAEGKIVYHGPRNNVLDFFESCGFRCPDRKGVADFLQEVMSRKDQAQYWHQTEQGYRYVSVDMLSMKFKESAMGKKLDEELSEPFMKSQSDKNAISFSVYSLSKWTLFCGCMSRELLLMRRNSFIYIFKTSQVIISTYLCLKCNFFFHLVIIAFITMTVFLRTRMERELSFYPAWAYAIPAAILKVPISLLEALVWTSLTYYVIGYSPEVFPPANVIFCCALGIVIHVPILDQFPNYGALRLRLVGRYIC
;
A
#
# COMPACT_ATOMS: atom_id res chain seq x y z
N MET A 1 7.94 1.49 8.83
CA MET A 1 7.95 2.97 8.89
C MET A 1 7.29 3.63 7.67
N ALA A 2 7.10 2.94 6.54
CA ALA A 2 6.77 3.54 5.24
C ALA A 2 5.29 3.90 5.00
N ASN A 3 4.34 3.06 5.42
CA ASN A 3 2.96 3.13 4.90
C ASN A 3 2.02 4.08 5.64
N PHE A 4 2.51 4.90 6.58
CA PHE A 4 1.62 5.76 7.38
C PHE A 4 2.03 7.24 7.43
N GLU A 5 3.30 7.53 7.19
CA GLU A 5 3.78 8.91 7.08
C GLU A 5 3.47 9.52 5.70
N LEU A 6 2.98 8.70 4.75
CA LEU A 6 2.32 9.15 3.53
C LEU A 6 0.93 9.72 3.82
N PHE A 7 0.16 9.09 4.71
CA PHE A 7 -1.18 9.52 5.10
C PHE A 7 -1.17 10.90 5.76
N LEU A 8 -0.22 11.16 6.67
CA LEU A 8 -0.02 12.51 7.24
C LEU A 8 0.47 13.53 6.19
N CYS A 9 1.13 13.09 5.12
CA CYS A 9 1.59 13.98 4.05
C CYS A 9 0.46 14.36 3.09
N ILE A 10 -0.39 13.40 2.70
CA ILE A 10 -1.59 13.64 1.89
C ILE A 10 -2.58 14.50 2.68
N ILE A 11 -2.80 14.18 3.96
CA ILE A 11 -3.61 15.01 4.87
C ILE A 11 -3.01 16.41 5.04
N TRP A 12 -1.70 16.57 5.23
CA TRP A 12 -1.10 17.92 5.33
C TRP A 12 -1.11 18.69 4.01
N GLN A 13 -1.06 18.00 2.86
CA GLN A 13 -1.25 18.60 1.53
C GLN A 13 -2.67 19.10 1.30
N CYS A 14 -3.68 18.39 1.79
CA CYS A 14 -5.07 18.82 1.79
C CYS A 14 -5.38 19.89 2.87
N ILE A 15 -4.74 19.84 4.05
CA ILE A 15 -4.90 20.84 5.12
C ILE A 15 -4.44 22.23 4.67
N LYS A 16 -3.44 22.34 3.79
CA LYS A 16 -3.01 23.64 3.23
C LYS A 16 -3.92 24.14 2.09
N TYR A 17 -4.79 23.29 1.55
CA TYR A 17 -5.66 23.54 0.40
C TYR A 17 -7.15 23.33 0.75
N ASN A 18 -7.68 23.96 1.80
CA ASN A 18 -9.14 24.08 2.07
C ASN A 18 -10.01 22.78 2.08
N ASP A 19 -9.44 21.57 2.01
CA ASP A 19 -10.15 20.29 1.91
C ASP A 19 -10.33 19.58 3.27
N LEU A 20 -10.09 20.29 4.38
CA LEU A 20 -10.40 19.86 5.75
C LEU A 20 -11.77 19.17 5.92
N PRO A 21 -12.89 19.66 5.32
CA PRO A 21 -14.17 18.98 5.45
C PRO A 21 -14.21 17.60 4.79
N ILE A 22 -13.47 17.37 3.70
CA ILE A 22 -13.46 16.09 2.98
C ILE A 22 -12.73 15.02 3.80
N ILE A 23 -11.60 15.39 4.41
CA ILE A 23 -10.85 14.46 5.28
C ILE A 23 -11.65 14.15 6.55
N ALA A 24 -12.29 15.16 7.14
CA ALA A 24 -13.16 14.94 8.29
C ALA A 24 -14.33 14.00 7.93
N LEU A 25 -14.93 14.18 6.76
CA LEU A 25 -15.99 13.32 6.24
C LEU A 25 -15.50 11.88 6.08
N PHE A 26 -14.36 11.64 5.42
CA PHE A 26 -13.82 10.28 5.26
C PHE A 26 -13.38 9.66 6.60
N SER A 27 -12.80 10.45 7.50
CA SER A 27 -12.43 9.97 8.84
C SER A 27 -13.66 9.52 9.64
N GLN A 28 -14.78 10.22 9.47
CA GLN A 28 -16.04 9.87 10.11
C GLN A 28 -16.68 8.64 9.45
N ILE A 29 -16.71 8.59 8.11
CA ILE A 29 -17.23 7.45 7.32
C ILE A 29 -16.44 6.16 7.61
N LEU A 30 -15.11 6.26 7.80
CA LEU A 30 -14.24 5.12 8.11
C LEU A 30 -14.15 4.81 9.62
N GLY A 31 -14.81 5.58 10.49
CA GLY A 31 -14.76 5.39 11.94
C GLY A 31 -13.34 5.45 12.50
N LEU A 32 -12.55 6.42 12.04
CA LEU A 32 -11.16 6.69 12.45
C LEU A 32 -11.05 7.91 13.38
N ASP A 33 -12.16 8.58 13.68
CA ASP A 33 -12.27 9.70 14.61
C ASP A 33 -11.69 9.39 15.99
N VAL A 34 -12.00 8.22 16.55
CA VAL A 34 -11.52 7.79 17.88
C VAL A 34 -9.99 7.64 17.92
N CYS A 35 -9.34 7.40 16.78
CA CYS A 35 -7.90 7.17 16.71
C CYS A 35 -7.13 8.25 15.93
N ALA A 36 -7.76 9.39 15.63
CA ALA A 36 -7.16 10.46 14.81
C ALA A 36 -5.79 10.96 15.32
N ASP A 37 -5.67 11.13 16.64
CA ASP A 37 -4.42 11.60 17.29
C ASP A 37 -3.49 10.46 17.75
N THR A 38 -3.86 9.21 17.47
CA THR A 38 -3.12 8.03 17.95
C THR A 38 -2.01 7.63 16.98
N LEU A 39 -0.85 7.25 17.52
CA LEU A 39 0.22 6.64 16.73
C LEU A 39 -0.22 5.29 16.16
N VAL A 40 -0.04 5.08 14.85
CA VAL A 40 -0.40 3.81 14.20
C VAL A 40 0.45 2.63 14.63
N GLY A 41 1.68 2.89 15.06
CA GLY A 41 2.61 1.87 15.52
C GLY A 41 3.20 1.01 14.39
N ASP A 42 4.26 0.28 14.72
CA ASP A 42 4.97 -0.65 13.85
C ASP A 42 5.03 -2.05 14.49
N ALA A 43 5.83 -2.96 13.94
CA ALA A 43 6.00 -4.30 14.50
C ALA A 43 6.62 -4.29 15.92
N MET A 44 7.33 -3.21 16.28
CA MET A 44 8.07 -3.07 17.54
C MET A 44 7.34 -2.17 18.55
N ARG A 45 6.48 -1.27 18.09
CA ARG A 45 5.73 -0.29 18.88
C ARG A 45 4.25 -0.44 18.59
N ARG A 46 3.50 -0.82 19.62
CA ARG A 46 2.03 -0.93 19.52
C ARG A 46 1.42 0.43 19.16
N GLY A 47 0.39 0.40 18.31
CA GLY A 47 -0.41 1.56 17.95
C GLY A 47 -1.85 1.15 17.68
N ILE A 48 -2.47 1.66 16.63
CA ILE A 48 -3.86 1.32 16.25
C ILE A 48 -4.02 -0.17 15.91
N SER A 49 -5.26 -0.68 15.99
CA SER A 49 -5.58 -2.08 15.70
C SER A 49 -5.38 -2.44 14.22
N GLY A 50 -5.27 -3.74 13.90
CA GLY A 50 -5.12 -4.20 12.51
C GLY A 50 -6.28 -3.75 11.60
N GLY A 51 -7.51 -3.83 12.09
CA GLY A 51 -8.69 -3.33 11.38
C GLY A 51 -8.65 -1.82 11.13
N GLN A 52 -8.24 -1.04 12.13
CA GLN A 52 -8.04 0.40 11.96
C GLN A 52 -6.93 0.69 10.93
N LYS A 53 -5.83 -0.08 10.91
CA LYS A 53 -4.77 0.06 9.88
C LYS A 53 -5.31 -0.18 8.47
N LYS A 54 -6.17 -1.17 8.28
CA LYS A 54 -6.75 -1.45 6.96
C LYS A 54 -7.70 -0.33 6.52
N ARG A 55 -8.61 0.12 7.41
CA ARG A 55 -9.52 1.26 7.14
C ARG A 55 -8.75 2.52 6.74
N LEU A 56 -7.63 2.75 7.41
CA LEU A 56 -6.74 3.85 7.14
C LEU A 56 -6.04 3.74 5.77
N THR A 57 -5.53 2.56 5.40
CA THR A 57 -4.99 2.33 4.05
C THR A 57 -6.05 2.50 2.96
N ILE A 58 -7.28 2.06 3.23
CA ILE A 58 -8.42 2.29 2.33
C ILE A 58 -8.71 3.79 2.19
N GLY A 59 -8.74 4.53 3.30
CA GLY A 59 -8.86 5.98 3.29
C GLY A 59 -7.77 6.66 2.47
N GLU A 60 -6.52 6.19 2.57
CA GLU A 60 -5.41 6.70 1.76
C GLU A 60 -5.65 6.53 0.25
N MET A 61 -6.23 5.40 -0.18
CA MET A 61 -6.54 5.13 -1.59
C MET A 61 -7.74 5.91 -2.11
N ILE A 62 -8.71 6.21 -1.23
CA ILE A 62 -9.93 6.95 -1.54
C ILE A 62 -9.66 8.44 -1.66
N ILE A 63 -8.69 8.97 -0.91
CA ILE A 63 -8.36 10.40 -0.95
C ILE A 63 -7.75 10.75 -2.31
N GLY A 64 -8.61 11.22 -3.21
CA GLY A 64 -8.24 11.68 -4.55
C GLY A 64 -9.45 11.70 -5.49
N PRO A 65 -9.29 12.22 -6.71
CA PRO A 65 -10.33 12.21 -7.73
C PRO A 65 -10.42 10.84 -8.43
N THR A 66 -10.52 9.74 -7.67
CA THR A 66 -10.63 8.38 -8.21
C THR A 66 -12.09 8.00 -8.39
N LYS A 67 -12.50 7.75 -9.63
CA LYS A 67 -13.84 7.25 -9.96
C LYS A 67 -13.92 5.72 -10.04
N ALA A 68 -12.78 5.04 -10.16
CA ALA A 68 -12.71 3.59 -10.21
C ALA A 68 -11.68 3.10 -9.19
N MET A 69 -12.08 2.18 -8.31
CA MET A 69 -11.25 1.61 -7.27
C MET A 69 -11.19 0.10 -7.41
N PHE A 70 -10.00 -0.45 -7.29
CA PHE A 70 -9.74 -1.89 -7.34
C PHE A 70 -9.17 -2.33 -6.00
N MET A 71 -9.84 -3.28 -5.36
CA MET A 71 -9.58 -3.68 -4.00
C MET A 71 -9.40 -5.19 -3.93
N ASP A 72 -8.14 -5.62 -3.78
CA ASP A 72 -7.80 -7.04 -3.74
C ASP A 72 -7.61 -7.53 -2.30
N GLU A 73 -8.24 -8.67 -1.97
CA GLU A 73 -8.16 -9.37 -0.68
C GLU A 73 -8.30 -8.45 0.55
N ILE A 74 -9.30 -7.56 0.56
CA ILE A 74 -9.43 -6.60 1.67
C ILE A 74 -9.80 -7.23 3.01
N SER A 75 -10.44 -8.40 3.00
CA SER A 75 -10.85 -9.15 4.20
C SER A 75 -9.71 -9.93 4.85
N ASN A 76 -8.56 -10.06 4.19
CA ASN A 76 -7.46 -10.88 4.70
C ASN A 76 -6.90 -10.28 6.01
N GLY A 77 -6.92 -11.08 7.08
CA GLY A 77 -6.48 -10.66 8.42
C GLY A 77 -7.48 -9.82 9.21
N LEU A 78 -8.74 -9.75 8.77
CA LEU A 78 -9.84 -9.08 9.48
C LEU A 78 -10.87 -10.07 10.03
N ASP A 79 -11.56 -9.67 11.10
CA ASP A 79 -12.76 -10.35 11.57
C ASP A 79 -13.97 -10.02 10.67
N SER A 80 -14.99 -10.87 10.71
CA SER A 80 -16.20 -10.72 9.89
C SER A 80 -16.94 -9.39 10.17
N SER A 81 -16.97 -8.95 11.43
CA SER A 81 -17.67 -7.71 11.81
C SER A 81 -16.95 -6.47 11.27
N THR A 82 -15.62 -6.41 11.36
CA THR A 82 -14.83 -5.33 10.77
C THR A 82 -14.95 -5.35 9.26
N THR A 83 -14.95 -6.53 8.63
CA THR A 83 -15.12 -6.67 7.17
C THR A 83 -16.45 -6.08 6.71
N TYR A 84 -17.55 -6.44 7.38
CA TYR A 84 -18.87 -5.88 7.10
C TYR A 84 -18.89 -4.35 7.20
N GLN A 85 -18.33 -3.78 8.27
CA GLN A 85 -18.24 -2.32 8.45
C GLN A 85 -17.47 -1.64 7.31
N ILE A 86 -16.38 -2.26 6.84
CA ILE A 86 -15.58 -1.72 5.74
C ILE A 86 -16.36 -1.78 4.42
N VAL A 87 -16.99 -2.91 4.10
CA VAL A 87 -17.75 -3.05 2.86
C VAL A 87 -18.96 -2.12 2.85
N ALA A 88 -19.68 -1.98 3.96
CA ALA A 88 -20.82 -1.06 4.08
C ALA A 88 -20.39 0.40 3.88
N CYS A 89 -19.25 0.77 4.46
CA CYS A 89 -18.64 2.09 4.29
C CYS A 89 -18.28 2.35 2.82
N LEU A 90 -17.68 1.37 2.14
CA LEU A 90 -17.31 1.46 0.73
C LEU A 90 -18.51 1.52 -0.20
N GLN A 91 -19.58 0.78 0.09
CA GLN A 91 -20.83 0.85 -0.64
C GLN A 91 -21.44 2.26 -0.55
N GLN A 92 -21.55 2.81 0.66
CA GLN A 92 -22.04 4.17 0.86
C GLN A 92 -21.18 5.18 0.09
N LEU A 93 -19.87 5.00 0.12
CA LEU A 93 -18.93 5.83 -0.60
C LEU A 93 -19.14 5.77 -2.12
N ALA A 94 -19.26 4.57 -2.69
CA ALA A 94 -19.56 4.37 -4.11
C ALA A 94 -20.83 5.12 -4.53
N HIS A 95 -21.88 5.06 -3.71
CA HIS A 95 -23.17 5.71 -4.01
C HIS A 95 -23.13 7.23 -3.87
N ILE A 96 -22.33 7.76 -2.93
CA ILE A 96 -22.21 9.21 -2.71
C ILE A 96 -21.30 9.86 -3.75
N THR A 97 -20.17 9.21 -4.08
CA THR A 97 -19.16 9.77 -5.00
C THR A 97 -19.35 9.34 -6.44
N ASP A 98 -20.38 8.55 -6.75
CA ASP A 98 -20.62 7.96 -8.07
C ASP A 98 -19.36 7.24 -8.60
N ALA A 99 -18.75 6.44 -7.72
CA ALA A 99 -17.51 5.71 -7.99
C ALA A 99 -17.80 4.21 -8.15
N THR A 100 -17.08 3.57 -9.07
CA THR A 100 -17.12 2.13 -9.27
C THR A 100 -16.06 1.46 -8.38
N ILE A 101 -16.47 0.52 -7.54
CA ILE A 101 -15.54 -0.24 -6.68
C ILE A 101 -15.62 -1.70 -7.10
N LEU A 102 -14.50 -2.23 -7.61
CA LEU A 102 -14.32 -3.65 -7.84
C LEU A 102 -13.54 -4.24 -6.65
N MET A 103 -14.14 -5.22 -6.00
CA MET A 103 -13.58 -5.83 -4.79
C MET A 103 -13.54 -7.35 -4.90
N SER A 104 -12.41 -7.95 -4.52
CA SER A 104 -12.30 -9.39 -4.31
C SER A 104 -12.41 -9.72 -2.81
N LEU A 105 -13.31 -10.64 -2.46
CA LEU A 105 -13.47 -11.15 -1.10
C LEU A 105 -13.34 -12.67 -1.09
N LEU A 106 -12.54 -13.20 -0.17
CA LEU A 106 -12.49 -14.62 0.12
C LEU A 106 -13.61 -14.96 1.11
N GLN A 107 -14.59 -15.77 0.67
CA GLN A 107 -15.65 -16.35 1.50
C GLN A 107 -16.35 -15.32 2.42
N PRO A 108 -17.05 -14.32 1.83
CA PRO A 108 -17.74 -13.31 2.63
C PRO A 108 -18.88 -13.93 3.44
N ALA A 109 -19.09 -13.41 4.65
CA ALA A 109 -20.26 -13.72 5.45
C ALA A 109 -21.55 -13.29 4.71
N PRO A 110 -22.70 -13.95 4.93
CA PRO A 110 -23.95 -13.63 4.23
C PRO A 110 -24.33 -12.16 4.30
N GLU A 111 -24.16 -11.54 5.47
CA GLU A 111 -24.47 -10.13 5.70
C GLU A 111 -23.59 -9.20 4.86
N THR A 112 -22.33 -9.59 4.63
CA THR A 112 -21.39 -8.85 3.79
C THR A 112 -21.68 -9.08 2.31
N PHE A 113 -22.05 -10.30 1.94
CA PHE A 113 -22.43 -10.65 0.57
C PHE A 113 -23.67 -9.86 0.10
N ASP A 114 -24.62 -9.60 1.01
CA ASP A 114 -25.83 -8.84 0.69
C ASP A 114 -25.60 -7.35 0.42
N LEU A 115 -24.41 -6.82 0.73
CA LEU A 115 -24.02 -5.44 0.42
C LEU A 115 -23.59 -5.24 -1.03
N PHE A 116 -23.42 -6.30 -1.83
CA PHE A 116 -22.99 -6.18 -3.22
C PHE A 116 -24.17 -6.00 -4.17
N ASP A 117 -24.02 -5.05 -5.10
CA ASP A 117 -24.97 -4.80 -6.19
C ASP A 117 -24.81 -5.87 -7.29
N ASP A 118 -23.58 -6.04 -7.79
CA ASP A 118 -23.20 -6.99 -8.83
C ASP A 118 -22.15 -7.99 -8.35
N ILE A 119 -22.14 -9.17 -8.96
CA ILE A 119 -21.20 -10.27 -8.67
C ILE A 119 -20.50 -10.67 -9.96
N ILE A 120 -19.18 -10.82 -9.87
CA ILE A 120 -18.35 -11.47 -10.89
C ILE A 120 -17.85 -12.79 -10.31
N LEU A 121 -18.34 -13.90 -10.84
CA LEU A 121 -17.88 -15.24 -10.47
C LEU A 121 -16.89 -15.75 -11.52
N MET A 122 -15.67 -16.02 -11.07
CA MET A 122 -14.59 -16.53 -11.92
C MET A 122 -14.12 -17.91 -11.43
N ALA A 123 -13.84 -18.81 -12.38
CA ALA A 123 -13.21 -20.10 -12.12
C ALA A 123 -12.35 -20.51 -13.32
N GLU A 124 -11.19 -21.12 -13.08
CA GLU A 124 -10.26 -21.60 -14.13
C GLU A 124 -9.95 -20.54 -15.21
N GLY A 125 -9.85 -19.25 -14.82
CA GLY A 125 -9.60 -18.13 -15.73
C GLY A 125 -10.80 -17.72 -16.61
N LYS A 126 -12.00 -18.26 -16.35
CA LYS A 126 -13.23 -17.99 -17.11
C LYS A 126 -14.28 -17.32 -16.22
N ILE A 127 -15.06 -16.43 -16.83
CA ILE A 127 -16.24 -15.85 -16.20
C ILE A 127 -17.38 -16.85 -16.30
N VAL A 128 -17.90 -17.24 -15.15
CA VAL A 128 -19.03 -18.15 -15.01
C VAL A 128 -20.33 -17.37 -14.86
N TYR A 129 -20.28 -16.24 -14.18
CA TYR A 129 -21.42 -15.35 -13.99
C TYR A 129 -20.93 -13.91 -13.84
N HIS A 130 -21.63 -12.96 -14.44
CA HIS A 130 -21.45 -11.53 -14.23
C HIS A 130 -22.81 -10.83 -14.30
N GLY A 131 -23.20 -10.16 -13.20
CA GLY A 131 -24.43 -9.37 -13.15
C GLY A 131 -24.98 -9.22 -11.73
N PRO A 132 -26.25 -8.82 -11.60
CA PRO A 132 -26.86 -8.51 -10.30
C PRO A 132 -26.85 -9.69 -9.35
N ARG A 133 -26.58 -9.43 -8.07
CA ARG A 133 -26.59 -10.46 -7.02
C ARG A 133 -27.90 -11.24 -6.98
N ASN A 134 -29.04 -10.56 -7.12
CA ASN A 134 -30.36 -11.18 -6.99
C ASN A 134 -30.63 -12.28 -8.02
N ASN A 135 -30.04 -12.18 -9.22
CA ASN A 135 -30.32 -13.10 -10.33
C ASN A 135 -29.37 -14.30 -10.36
N VAL A 136 -28.37 -14.34 -9.48
CA VAL A 136 -27.35 -15.40 -9.50
C VAL A 136 -27.94 -16.77 -9.18
N LEU A 137 -28.89 -16.83 -8.25
CA LEU A 137 -29.54 -18.07 -7.85
C LEU A 137 -30.41 -18.63 -8.99
N ASP A 138 -31.17 -17.77 -9.68
CA ASP A 138 -32.00 -18.14 -10.83
C ASP A 138 -31.15 -18.72 -11.97
N PHE A 139 -29.96 -18.14 -12.20
CA PHE A 139 -29.02 -18.66 -13.19
C PHE A 139 -28.55 -20.08 -12.84
N PHE A 140 -28.14 -20.34 -11.59
CA PHE A 140 -27.71 -21.67 -11.17
C PHE A 140 -28.87 -22.67 -11.11
N GLU A 141 -30.09 -22.22 -10.79
CA GLU A 141 -31.30 -23.05 -10.83
C GLU A 141 -31.62 -23.48 -12.26
N SER A 142 -31.49 -22.58 -13.24
CA SER A 142 -31.59 -22.92 -14.68
C SER A 142 -30.51 -23.91 -15.14
N CYS A 143 -29.36 -23.93 -14.45
CA CYS A 143 -28.30 -24.90 -14.70
C CYS A 143 -28.54 -26.26 -14.05
N GLY A 144 -29.54 -26.39 -13.17
CA GLY A 144 -29.91 -27.62 -12.44
C GLY A 144 -29.46 -27.66 -10.97
N PHE A 145 -28.91 -26.55 -10.45
CA PHE A 145 -28.36 -26.46 -9.10
C PHE A 145 -29.22 -25.57 -8.22
N ARG A 146 -29.57 -26.05 -7.02
CA ARG A 146 -30.38 -25.27 -6.06
C ARG A 146 -29.61 -25.05 -4.76
N CYS A 147 -29.60 -23.80 -4.29
CA CYS A 147 -29.01 -23.45 -3.00
C CYS A 147 -29.93 -23.90 -1.85
N PRO A 148 -29.43 -24.62 -0.83
CA PRO A 148 -30.19 -24.95 0.37
C PRO A 148 -30.44 -23.72 1.26
N ASP A 149 -31.58 -23.65 1.95
CA ASP A 149 -31.98 -22.49 2.77
C ASP A 149 -31.01 -22.14 3.93
N ARG A 150 -30.28 -23.14 4.45
CA ARG A 150 -29.34 -22.96 5.58
C ARG A 150 -27.92 -22.63 5.13
N LYS A 151 -27.65 -22.59 3.83
CA LYS A 151 -26.32 -22.37 3.26
C LYS A 151 -26.19 -20.90 2.83
N GLY A 152 -25.04 -20.29 3.12
CA GLY A 152 -24.72 -18.98 2.56
C GLY A 152 -24.58 -19.06 1.04
N VAL A 153 -25.11 -18.05 0.32
CA VAL A 153 -25.06 -18.01 -1.15
C VAL A 153 -23.62 -17.98 -1.65
N ALA A 154 -22.74 -17.19 -1.01
CA ALA A 154 -21.33 -17.13 -1.39
C ALA A 154 -20.63 -18.50 -1.30
N ASP A 155 -20.90 -19.28 -0.25
CA ASP A 155 -20.34 -20.63 -0.07
C ASP A 155 -20.90 -21.59 -1.12
N PHE A 156 -22.21 -21.52 -1.38
CA PHE A 156 -22.85 -22.28 -2.46
C PHE A 156 -22.19 -22.00 -3.81
N LEU A 157 -21.97 -20.73 -4.15
CA LEU A 157 -21.36 -20.33 -5.43
C LEU A 157 -19.93 -20.82 -5.57
N GLN A 158 -19.17 -20.95 -4.47
CA GLN A 158 -17.83 -21.53 -4.53
C GLN A 158 -17.85 -23.06 -4.66
N GLU A 159 -18.73 -23.72 -3.89
CA GLU A 159 -18.79 -25.18 -3.86
C GLU A 159 -19.46 -25.78 -5.10
N VAL A 160 -20.43 -25.09 -5.72
CA VAL A 160 -21.04 -25.54 -6.99
C VAL A 160 -20.03 -25.58 -8.14
N MET A 161 -18.94 -24.81 -8.03
CA MET A 161 -17.82 -24.83 -8.97
C MET A 161 -16.80 -25.93 -8.65
N SER A 162 -16.83 -26.51 -7.45
CA SER A 162 -15.93 -27.58 -7.01
C SER A 162 -16.41 -28.94 -7.49
N ARG A 163 -15.51 -29.73 -8.10
CA ARG A 163 -15.82 -31.09 -8.55
C ARG A 163 -16.25 -32.03 -7.42
N LYS A 164 -15.79 -31.78 -6.20
CA LYS A 164 -16.10 -32.63 -5.02
C LYS A 164 -17.50 -32.37 -4.48
N ASP A 165 -17.93 -31.11 -4.55
CA ASP A 165 -19.06 -30.59 -3.79
C ASP A 165 -20.25 -30.22 -4.68
N GLN A 166 -20.10 -30.23 -6.01
CA GLN A 166 -21.18 -29.88 -6.94
C GLN A 166 -22.38 -30.85 -6.87
N ALA A 167 -22.16 -32.13 -6.53
CA ALA A 167 -23.19 -33.17 -6.54
C ALA A 167 -24.32 -32.96 -5.51
N GLN A 168 -24.00 -32.40 -4.33
CA GLN A 168 -24.97 -32.16 -3.24
C GLN A 168 -26.00 -31.08 -3.59
N TYR A 169 -25.75 -30.26 -4.60
CA TYR A 169 -26.63 -29.17 -5.01
C TYR A 169 -27.54 -29.53 -6.20
N TRP A 170 -27.41 -30.73 -6.73
CA TRP A 170 -28.21 -31.18 -7.87
C TRP A 170 -29.67 -31.37 -7.45
N HIS A 171 -30.58 -30.63 -8.10
CA HIS A 171 -32.01 -30.64 -7.76
C HIS A 171 -32.87 -31.39 -8.79
N GLN A 172 -32.40 -31.59 -10.02
CA GLN A 172 -33.19 -32.23 -11.06
C GLN A 172 -33.36 -33.73 -10.77
N THR A 173 -34.50 -34.11 -10.23
CA THR A 173 -34.85 -35.50 -9.88
C THR A 173 -35.04 -36.41 -11.08
N GLU A 174 -35.32 -35.86 -12.27
CA GLU A 174 -35.53 -36.63 -13.50
C GLU A 174 -34.23 -37.00 -14.22
N GLN A 175 -33.14 -36.27 -13.96
CA GLN A 175 -31.84 -36.45 -14.64
C GLN A 175 -30.78 -36.89 -13.63
N GLY A 176 -30.02 -37.93 -13.97
CA GLY A 176 -28.88 -38.35 -13.16
C GLY A 176 -27.80 -37.26 -13.14
N TYR A 177 -27.25 -37.00 -11.95
CA TYR A 177 -26.17 -36.02 -11.80
C TYR A 177 -24.96 -36.39 -12.66
N ARG A 178 -24.50 -35.43 -13.45
CA ARG A 178 -23.22 -35.47 -14.15
C ARG A 178 -22.48 -34.17 -13.84
N TYR A 179 -21.18 -34.28 -13.56
CA TYR A 179 -20.33 -33.13 -13.34
C TYR A 179 -20.42 -32.15 -14.52
N VAL A 180 -20.84 -30.93 -14.23
CA VAL A 180 -20.91 -29.81 -15.17
C VAL A 180 -19.61 -29.03 -15.03
N SER A 181 -18.81 -29.01 -16.11
CA SER A 181 -17.54 -28.30 -16.12
C SER A 181 -17.74 -26.79 -16.08
N VAL A 182 -16.71 -26.07 -15.62
CA VAL A 182 -16.64 -24.60 -15.67
C VAL A 182 -16.88 -24.08 -17.10
N ASP A 183 -16.36 -24.79 -18.09
CA ASP A 183 -16.54 -24.47 -19.52
C ASP A 183 -18.01 -24.49 -19.93
N MET A 184 -18.75 -25.52 -19.51
CA MET A 184 -20.17 -25.66 -19.81
C MET A 184 -20.98 -24.56 -19.12
N LEU A 185 -20.65 -24.24 -17.86
CA LEU A 185 -21.31 -23.14 -17.13
C LEU A 185 -21.04 -21.78 -17.79
N SER A 186 -19.79 -21.53 -18.20
CA SER A 186 -19.42 -20.32 -18.92
C SER A 186 -20.12 -20.20 -20.28
N MET A 187 -20.26 -21.31 -21.02
CA MET A 187 -21.06 -21.33 -22.27
C MET A 187 -22.53 -21.03 -22.00
N LYS A 188 -23.15 -21.68 -21.00
CA LYS A 188 -24.53 -21.41 -20.60
C LYS A 188 -24.73 -19.95 -20.20
N PHE A 189 -23.76 -19.35 -19.51
CA PHE A 189 -23.82 -17.93 -19.16
C PHE A 189 -23.81 -17.04 -20.41
N LYS A 190 -22.90 -17.28 -21.35
CA LYS A 190 -22.86 -16.54 -22.63
C LYS A 190 -24.16 -16.67 -23.44
N GLU A 191 -24.82 -17.81 -23.37
CA GLU A 191 -26.11 -18.04 -24.04
C GLU A 191 -27.30 -17.41 -23.31
N SER A 192 -27.18 -17.17 -22.00
CA SER A 192 -28.20 -16.55 -21.17
C SER A 192 -28.49 -15.11 -21.60
N ALA A 193 -29.68 -14.61 -21.24
CA ALA A 193 -30.07 -13.23 -21.54
C ALA A 193 -29.09 -12.20 -20.94
N MET A 194 -28.55 -12.47 -19.75
CA MET A 194 -27.58 -11.60 -19.10
C MET A 194 -26.22 -11.60 -19.82
N GLY A 195 -25.74 -12.78 -20.21
CA GLY A 195 -24.48 -12.90 -20.95
C GLY A 195 -24.54 -12.23 -22.32
N LYS A 196 -25.66 -12.38 -23.05
CA LYS A 196 -25.88 -11.69 -24.33
C LYS A 196 -25.94 -10.18 -24.17
N LYS A 197 -26.69 -9.69 -23.18
CA LYS A 197 -26.78 -8.25 -22.88
C LYS A 197 -25.39 -7.67 -22.56
N LEU A 198 -24.61 -8.37 -21.74
CA LEU A 198 -23.25 -7.97 -21.41
C LEU A 198 -22.34 -7.96 -22.65
N ASP A 199 -22.44 -8.98 -23.52
CA ASP A 199 -21.64 -9.05 -24.75
C ASP A 199 -22.03 -7.93 -25.73
N GLU A 200 -23.33 -7.60 -25.83
CA GLU A 200 -23.84 -6.46 -26.57
C GLU A 200 -23.26 -5.14 -26.03
N GLU A 201 -23.36 -4.90 -24.71
CA GLU A 201 -22.81 -3.71 -24.04
C GLU A 201 -21.29 -3.58 -24.22
N LEU A 202 -20.55 -4.70 -24.19
CA LEU A 202 -19.11 -4.71 -24.40
C LEU A 202 -18.72 -4.57 -25.89
N SER A 203 -19.61 -4.94 -26.81
CA SER A 203 -19.38 -4.82 -28.25
C SER A 203 -19.55 -3.39 -28.77
N GLU A 204 -20.31 -2.55 -28.05
CA GLU A 204 -20.47 -1.16 -28.39
C GLU A 204 -19.14 -0.40 -28.25
N PRO A 205 -18.60 0.17 -29.34
CA PRO A 205 -17.33 0.87 -29.28
C PRO A 205 -17.45 2.13 -28.42
N PHE A 206 -16.55 2.28 -27.45
CA PHE A 206 -16.52 3.43 -26.55
C PHE A 206 -16.39 4.77 -27.31
N MET A 207 -17.48 5.53 -27.36
CA MET A 207 -17.57 6.84 -28.01
C MET A 207 -16.95 7.94 -27.12
N LYS A 208 -15.66 8.23 -27.30
CA LYS A 208 -14.92 9.28 -26.57
C LYS A 208 -15.56 10.68 -26.62
N SER A 209 -16.45 10.95 -27.57
CA SER A 209 -17.14 12.24 -27.71
C SER A 209 -18.27 12.47 -26.69
N GLN A 210 -18.81 11.41 -26.08
CA GLN A 210 -19.89 11.48 -25.08
C GLN A 210 -19.35 11.44 -23.64
N SER A 211 -18.08 11.10 -23.44
CA SER A 211 -17.50 11.04 -22.09
C SER A 211 -17.18 12.44 -21.57
N ASP A 212 -17.57 12.72 -20.32
CA ASP A 212 -17.10 13.88 -19.59
C ASP A 212 -15.57 13.95 -19.62
N LYS A 213 -15.01 15.14 -19.86
CA LYS A 213 -13.54 15.37 -19.85
C LYS A 213 -12.88 14.97 -18.53
N ASN A 214 -13.67 14.81 -17.46
CA ASN A 214 -13.26 14.41 -16.11
C ASN A 214 -13.53 12.93 -15.80
N ALA A 215 -13.99 12.12 -16.77
CA ALA A 215 -14.28 10.71 -16.55
C ALA A 215 -13.00 9.88 -16.29
N ILE A 216 -11.90 10.23 -16.98
CA ILE A 216 -10.60 9.56 -16.83
C ILE A 216 -9.51 10.63 -16.74
N SER A 217 -8.77 10.66 -15.62
CA SER A 217 -7.62 11.54 -15.47
C SER A 217 -6.42 10.97 -16.21
N PHE A 218 -5.97 11.65 -17.27
CA PHE A 218 -4.75 11.27 -18.01
C PHE A 218 -3.47 11.85 -17.38
N SER A 219 -3.59 12.70 -16.35
CA SER A 219 -2.43 13.18 -15.62
C SER A 219 -1.97 12.10 -14.64
N VAL A 220 -0.73 11.63 -14.80
CA VAL A 220 -0.10 10.65 -13.90
C VAL A 220 -0.08 11.14 -12.44
N TYR A 221 -0.03 12.46 -12.24
CA TYR A 221 -0.08 13.08 -10.92
C TYR A 221 -1.11 14.21 -10.91
N SER A 222 -1.98 14.22 -9.90
CA SER A 222 -3.03 15.23 -9.73
C SER A 222 -2.49 16.59 -9.29
N LEU A 223 -1.35 16.62 -8.58
CA LEU A 223 -0.77 17.83 -7.98
C LEU A 223 0.39 18.41 -8.79
N SER A 224 0.59 19.72 -8.64
CA SER A 224 1.75 20.40 -9.23
C SER A 224 3.06 19.87 -8.65
N LYS A 225 4.13 19.89 -9.46
CA LYS A 225 5.47 19.44 -9.03
C LYS A 225 5.95 20.17 -7.78
N TRP A 226 5.73 21.48 -7.69
CA TRP A 226 6.13 22.27 -6.53
C TRP A 226 5.34 21.89 -5.27
N THR A 227 4.03 21.67 -5.40
CA THR A 227 3.19 21.22 -4.29
C THR A 227 3.65 19.86 -3.77
N LEU A 228 3.96 18.91 -4.68
CA LEU A 228 4.52 17.60 -4.32
C LEU A 228 5.84 17.72 -3.57
N PHE A 229 6.74 18.59 -4.05
CA PHE A 229 8.02 18.84 -3.40
C PHE A 229 7.85 19.42 -2.00
N CYS A 230 7.07 20.48 -1.84
CA CYS A 230 6.82 21.11 -0.54
C CYS A 230 6.15 20.13 0.44
N GLY A 231 5.19 19.33 -0.03
CA GLY A 231 4.57 18.28 0.80
C GLY A 231 5.57 17.25 1.29
N CYS A 232 6.37 16.69 0.37
CA CYS A 232 7.41 15.71 0.72
C CYS A 232 8.49 16.30 1.65
N MET A 233 8.82 17.59 1.52
CA MET A 233 9.75 18.30 2.38
C MET A 233 9.21 18.47 3.81
N SER A 234 7.97 18.94 3.94
CA SER A 234 7.31 19.05 5.25
C SER A 234 7.20 17.69 5.95
N ARG A 235 6.87 16.63 5.20
CA ARG A 235 6.83 15.24 5.72
C ARG A 235 8.18 14.80 6.27
N GLU A 236 9.24 15.00 5.50
CA GLU A 236 10.58 14.59 5.93
C GLU A 236 11.03 15.37 7.17
N LEU A 237 10.73 16.68 7.25
CA LEU A 237 11.03 17.48 8.43
C LEU A 237 10.26 17.01 9.68
N LEU A 238 8.97 16.70 9.52
CA LEU A 238 8.14 16.17 10.60
C LEU A 238 8.66 14.81 11.09
N LEU A 239 9.02 13.91 10.18
CA LEU A 239 9.67 12.64 10.48
C LEU A 239 10.95 12.80 11.27
N MET A 240 11.80 13.74 10.84
CA MET A 240 13.05 14.05 11.53
C MET A 240 12.80 14.59 12.93
N ARG A 241 11.79 15.45 13.11
CA ARG A 241 11.42 15.99 14.43
C ARG A 241 10.89 14.91 15.37
N ARG A 242 10.00 14.03 14.90
CA ARG A 242 9.42 12.93 15.71
C ARG A 242 10.44 11.86 16.06
N ASN A 243 11.34 11.54 15.13
CA ASN A 243 12.43 10.61 15.35
C ASN A 243 13.73 11.31 15.78
N SER A 244 13.64 12.51 16.36
CA SER A 244 14.79 13.27 16.87
C SER A 244 15.64 12.46 17.85
N PHE A 245 15.01 11.57 18.63
CA PHE A 245 15.71 10.61 19.50
C PHE A 245 16.78 9.78 18.76
N ILE A 246 16.50 9.33 17.52
CA ILE A 246 17.45 8.56 16.73
C ILE A 246 18.66 9.42 16.35
N TYR A 247 18.41 10.68 15.95
CA TYR A 247 19.48 11.62 15.60
C TYR A 247 20.33 11.98 16.82
N ILE A 248 19.70 12.25 17.96
CA ILE A 248 20.39 12.51 19.24
C ILE A 248 21.23 11.28 19.61
N PHE A 249 20.65 10.08 19.58
CA PHE A 249 21.37 8.84 19.87
C PHE A 249 22.58 8.64 18.94
N LYS A 250 22.41 8.89 17.63
CA LYS A 250 23.49 8.81 16.64
C LYS A 250 24.61 9.80 16.97
N THR A 251 24.28 11.05 17.26
CA THR A 251 25.28 12.07 17.63
C THR A 251 26.01 11.73 18.93
N SER A 252 25.30 11.25 19.96
CA SER A 252 25.90 10.79 21.21
C SER A 252 26.85 9.60 20.99
N GLN A 253 26.47 8.67 20.10
CA GLN A 253 27.29 7.51 19.77
C GLN A 253 28.61 7.91 19.09
N VAL A 254 28.58 8.89 18.18
CA VAL A 254 29.77 9.46 17.53
C VAL A 254 30.69 10.11 18.57
N ILE A 255 30.13 10.88 19.51
CA ILE A 255 30.91 11.52 20.59
C ILE A 255 31.55 10.47 21.51
N ILE A 256 30.80 9.46 21.94
CA ILE A 256 31.31 8.37 22.79
C ILE A 256 32.41 7.59 22.06
N SER A 257 32.21 7.27 20.78
CA SER A 257 33.21 6.55 19.98
C SER A 257 34.49 7.36 19.82
N THR A 258 34.38 8.68 19.67
CA THR A 258 35.53 9.60 19.65
C THR A 258 36.26 9.61 21.00
N TYR A 259 35.54 9.69 22.11
CA TYR A 259 36.13 9.67 23.45
C TYR A 259 36.85 8.33 23.75
N LEU A 260 36.27 7.20 23.35
CA LEU A 260 36.94 5.90 23.47
C LEU A 260 38.19 5.81 22.56
N CYS A 261 38.17 6.42 21.37
CA CYS A 261 39.33 6.47 20.49
C CYS A 261 40.55 7.15 21.14
N LEU A 262 40.33 8.18 21.95
CA LEU A 262 41.38 8.86 22.73
C LEU A 262 41.99 7.98 23.83
N LYS A 263 41.28 6.94 24.28
CA LYS A 263 41.66 6.13 25.46
C LYS A 263 42.06 4.69 25.13
N CYS A 264 41.60 4.13 24.00
CA CYS A 264 41.76 2.71 23.66
C CYS A 264 42.58 2.49 22.38
N ASN A 265 43.25 1.33 22.28
CA ASN A 265 44.01 0.91 21.09
C ASN A 265 43.12 0.81 19.82
N PHE A 266 43.72 1.11 18.66
CA PHE A 266 43.11 1.15 17.32
C PHE A 266 42.21 -0.06 16.98
N PHE A 267 42.49 -1.24 17.52
CA PHE A 267 41.71 -2.45 17.29
C PHE A 267 40.28 -2.40 17.87
N PHE A 268 40.09 -1.81 19.07
CA PHE A 268 38.76 -1.68 19.68
C PHE A 268 37.87 -0.68 18.92
N HIS A 269 38.48 0.28 18.22
CA HIS A 269 37.79 1.28 17.42
C HIS A 269 37.09 0.66 16.20
N LEU A 270 37.76 -0.23 15.47
CA LEU A 270 37.20 -0.92 14.29
C LEU A 270 36.00 -1.81 14.66
N VAL A 271 36.06 -2.49 15.81
CA VAL A 271 34.96 -3.35 16.30
C VAL A 271 33.72 -2.52 16.64
N ILE A 272 33.90 -1.34 17.25
CA ILE A 272 32.80 -0.44 17.58
C ILE A 272 32.16 0.08 16.28
N ILE A 273 32.94 0.58 15.32
CA ILE A 273 32.45 1.08 14.02
C ILE A 273 31.65 0.00 13.26
N ALA A 274 32.11 -1.25 13.28
CA ALA A 274 31.40 -2.38 12.68
C ALA A 274 30.03 -2.62 13.35
N PHE A 275 29.92 -2.44 14.66
CA PHE A 275 28.65 -2.54 15.39
C PHE A 275 27.70 -1.36 15.08
N ILE A 276 28.24 -0.14 14.97
CA ILE A 276 27.45 1.06 14.60
C ILE A 276 26.83 0.88 13.21
N THR A 277 27.64 0.50 12.22
CA THR A 277 27.20 0.34 10.82
C THR A 277 26.15 -0.76 10.67
N MET A 278 26.28 -1.88 11.40
CA MET A 278 25.27 -2.95 11.42
C MET A 278 23.91 -2.51 12.00
N THR A 279 23.90 -1.69 13.05
CA THR A 279 22.62 -1.19 13.63
C THR A 279 21.87 -0.22 12.72
N VAL A 280 22.58 0.49 11.84
CA VAL A 280 21.99 1.39 10.85
C VAL A 280 21.41 0.62 9.66
N PHE A 281 22.10 -0.44 9.21
CA PHE A 281 21.70 -1.28 8.07
C PHE A 281 20.38 -2.04 8.30
N LEU A 282 20.12 -2.51 9.52
CA LEU A 282 18.91 -3.29 9.82
C LEU A 282 17.61 -2.45 9.80
N ARG A 283 17.67 -1.12 9.71
CA ARG A 283 16.50 -0.25 9.85
C ARG A 283 16.01 0.42 8.55
N THR A 284 16.77 0.32 7.46
CA THR A 284 16.50 1.05 6.19
C THR A 284 15.67 0.31 5.15
N ARG A 285 15.17 -0.91 5.41
CA ARG A 285 14.22 -1.55 4.49
C ARG A 285 12.86 -0.85 4.52
N MET A 286 12.65 0.04 3.56
CA MET A 286 11.33 0.55 3.18
C MET A 286 10.90 -0.13 1.88
N GLU A 287 9.85 -0.94 1.97
CA GLU A 287 9.09 -1.36 0.79
C GLU A 287 8.25 -0.18 0.29
N ARG A 288 8.25 0.01 -1.02
CA ARG A 288 7.41 0.98 -1.72
C ARG A 288 6.64 0.27 -2.79
N GLU A 289 5.33 0.22 -2.61
CA GLU A 289 4.44 -0.43 -3.58
C GLU A 289 3.43 0.53 -4.22
N LEU A 290 3.30 1.79 -3.77
CA LEU A 290 2.35 2.73 -4.37
C LEU A 290 3.03 3.96 -4.99
N SER A 291 2.74 4.17 -6.28
CA SER A 291 3.28 5.25 -7.12
C SER A 291 2.63 6.62 -6.87
N PHE A 292 2.42 7.00 -5.60
CA PHE A 292 1.71 8.24 -5.23
C PHE A 292 2.45 9.53 -5.66
N TYR A 293 3.78 9.49 -5.76
CA TYR A 293 4.60 10.62 -6.20
C TYR A 293 5.84 10.13 -6.96
N PRO A 294 6.42 10.97 -7.83
CA PRO A 294 7.62 10.58 -8.58
C PRO A 294 8.83 10.45 -7.63
N ALA A 295 9.79 9.60 -8.00
CA ALA A 295 10.96 9.30 -7.16
C ALA A 295 11.75 10.55 -6.71
N TRP A 296 11.89 11.55 -7.59
CA TRP A 296 12.59 12.79 -7.29
C TRP A 296 11.90 13.59 -6.17
N ALA A 297 10.57 13.56 -6.08
CA ALA A 297 9.82 14.30 -5.06
C ALA A 297 10.13 13.78 -3.66
N TYR A 298 10.54 12.52 -3.53
CA TYR A 298 11.03 11.97 -2.27
C TYR A 298 12.53 12.13 -2.08
N ALA A 299 13.32 11.82 -3.11
CA ALA A 299 14.77 11.76 -2.98
C ALA A 299 15.38 13.15 -2.71
N ILE A 300 14.87 14.20 -3.38
CA ILE A 300 15.44 15.54 -3.26
C ILE A 300 15.24 16.12 -1.85
N PRO A 301 14.03 16.15 -1.25
CA PRO A 301 13.87 16.62 0.13
C PRO A 301 14.70 15.85 1.15
N ALA A 302 14.78 14.52 1.00
CA ALA A 302 15.62 13.69 1.86
C ALA A 302 17.11 14.08 1.75
N ALA A 303 17.60 14.30 0.53
CA ALA A 303 18.96 14.76 0.31
C ALA A 303 19.21 16.15 0.91
N ILE A 304 18.33 17.12 0.65
CA ILE A 304 18.45 18.49 1.16
C ILE A 304 18.53 18.53 2.68
N LEU A 305 17.73 17.71 3.38
CA LEU A 305 17.71 17.70 4.85
C LEU A 305 18.83 16.85 5.47
N LYS A 306 19.13 15.68 4.91
CA LYS A 306 20.05 14.71 5.53
C LYS A 306 21.50 14.92 5.15
N VAL A 307 21.80 15.32 3.92
CA VAL A 307 23.19 15.51 3.45
C VAL A 307 23.94 16.54 4.31
N PRO A 308 23.37 17.73 4.62
CA PRO A 308 24.09 18.70 5.45
C PRO A 308 24.36 18.19 6.86
N ILE A 309 23.41 17.47 7.46
CA ILE A 309 23.57 16.88 8.80
C ILE A 309 24.68 15.83 8.77
N SER A 310 24.71 14.96 7.77
CA SER A 310 25.77 13.96 7.67
C SER A 310 27.13 14.56 7.34
N LEU A 311 27.18 15.65 6.58
CA LEU A 311 28.42 16.39 6.33
C LEU A 311 28.94 17.01 7.63
N LEU A 312 28.06 17.61 8.44
CA LEU A 312 28.41 18.14 9.75
C LEU A 312 28.93 17.03 10.68
N GLU A 313 28.26 15.88 10.73
CA GLU A 313 28.71 14.71 11.51
C GLU A 313 30.11 14.24 11.06
N ALA A 314 30.36 14.15 9.76
CA ALA A 314 31.65 13.74 9.21
C ALA A 314 32.76 14.76 9.50
N LEU A 315 32.46 16.06 9.45
CA LEU A 315 33.39 17.13 9.79
C LEU A 315 33.75 17.09 11.29
N VAL A 316 32.76 16.97 12.16
CA VAL A 316 32.97 16.84 13.62
C VAL A 316 33.80 15.59 13.92
N TRP A 317 33.47 14.45 13.32
CA TRP A 317 34.26 13.23 13.48
C TRP A 317 35.71 13.38 13.02
N THR A 318 35.92 13.92 11.81
CA THR A 318 37.26 14.05 11.23
C THR A 318 38.10 15.03 12.03
N SER A 319 37.56 16.19 12.40
CA SER A 319 38.27 17.18 13.22
C SER A 319 38.69 16.63 14.58
N LEU A 320 37.86 15.81 15.22
CA LEU A 320 38.17 15.24 16.52
C LEU A 320 39.15 14.06 16.45
N THR A 321 39.08 13.23 15.41
CA THR A 321 39.89 12.01 15.30
C THR A 321 41.23 12.22 14.58
N TYR A 322 41.30 13.16 13.63
CA TYR A 322 42.47 13.35 12.77
C TYR A 322 43.76 13.63 13.56
N TYR A 323 43.70 14.59 14.49
CA TYR A 323 44.87 14.93 15.31
C TYR A 323 45.15 13.89 16.39
N VAL A 324 44.13 13.18 16.88
CA VAL A 324 44.26 12.15 17.92
C VAL A 324 44.96 10.90 17.40
N ILE A 325 44.68 10.52 16.15
CA ILE A 325 45.30 9.36 15.51
C ILE A 325 46.77 9.65 15.14
N GLY A 326 47.19 10.92 15.13
CA GLY A 326 48.55 11.33 14.81
C GLY A 326 48.81 11.45 13.31
N TYR A 327 47.79 11.82 12.52
CA TYR A 327 47.99 12.20 11.13
C TYR A 327 48.82 13.49 11.01
N SER A 328 49.32 13.76 9.80
CA SER A 328 50.19 14.92 9.54
C SER A 328 49.57 16.23 10.05
N PRO A 329 50.33 17.10 10.73
CA PRO A 329 49.82 18.39 11.22
C PRO A 329 49.51 19.39 10.09
N GLU A 330 49.97 19.11 8.87
CA GLU A 330 49.74 19.94 7.69
C GLU A 330 48.34 19.69 7.12
N VAL A 331 47.51 20.74 7.10
CA VAL A 331 46.16 20.72 6.51
C VAL A 331 46.21 20.60 4.97
N PHE A 332 47.36 20.91 4.37
CA PHE A 332 47.61 20.85 2.94
C PHE A 332 48.85 19.99 2.64
N PRO A 333 48.82 19.10 1.62
CA PRO A 333 47.74 18.90 0.65
C PRO A 333 46.53 18.17 1.25
N PRO A 334 45.30 18.53 0.83
CA PRO A 334 44.08 18.13 1.53
C PRO A 334 43.71 16.66 1.29
N ALA A 335 44.53 15.87 0.60
CA ALA A 335 44.22 14.50 0.21
C ALA A 335 43.89 13.62 1.42
N ASN A 336 44.63 13.74 2.52
CA ASN A 336 44.40 12.95 3.74
C ASN A 336 43.12 13.39 4.47
N VAL A 337 42.85 14.70 4.51
CA VAL A 337 41.64 15.26 5.13
C VAL A 337 40.40 14.92 4.29
N ILE A 338 40.49 15.03 2.97
CA ILE A 338 39.44 14.66 2.02
C ILE A 338 39.17 13.16 2.09
N PHE A 339 40.22 12.32 2.19
CA PHE A 339 40.07 10.88 2.34
C PHE A 339 39.37 10.51 3.66
N CYS A 340 39.77 11.11 4.80
CA CYS A 340 39.09 10.89 6.08
C CYS A 340 37.64 11.39 6.08
N CYS A 341 37.37 12.57 5.50
CA CYS A 341 36.02 13.09 5.33
C CYS A 341 35.17 12.18 4.41
N ALA A 342 35.74 11.68 3.30
CA ALA A 342 35.07 10.76 2.40
C ALA A 342 34.77 9.41 3.08
N LEU A 343 35.70 8.89 3.88
CA LEU A 343 35.50 7.69 4.67
C LEU A 343 34.38 7.88 5.72
N GLY A 344 34.40 9.03 6.42
CA GLY A 344 33.36 9.41 7.39
C GLY A 344 31.98 9.57 6.72
N ILE A 345 31.94 10.16 5.53
CA ILE A 345 30.72 10.21 4.70
C ILE A 345 30.26 8.79 4.38
N VAL A 346 31.10 7.92 3.79
CA VAL A 346 30.69 6.54 3.43
C VAL A 346 30.19 5.73 4.63
N ILE A 347 30.76 5.92 5.82
CA ILE A 347 30.37 5.22 7.05
C ILE A 347 29.07 5.79 7.65
N HIS A 348 28.90 7.12 7.65
CA HIS A 348 27.76 7.79 8.31
C HIS A 348 26.58 8.09 7.39
N VAL A 349 26.78 7.93 6.08
CA VAL A 349 25.83 8.22 5.02
C VAL A 349 25.37 6.92 4.36
N PRO A 350 24.28 6.30 4.85
CA PRO A 350 23.59 5.25 4.10
C PRO A 350 22.77 5.86 2.94
N ILE A 351 23.34 6.79 2.15
CA ILE A 351 22.67 7.38 0.98
C ILE A 351 22.57 6.36 -0.15
N LEU A 352 23.56 5.49 -0.31
CA LEU A 352 23.54 4.46 -1.36
C LEU A 352 22.42 3.43 -1.15
N ASP A 353 21.93 3.27 0.08
CA ASP A 353 20.84 2.35 0.42
C ASP A 353 19.44 3.02 0.32
N GLN A 354 19.38 4.34 0.08
CA GLN A 354 18.12 5.07 -0.15
C GLN A 354 17.65 5.03 -1.61
N PHE A 355 18.48 4.54 -2.54
CA PHE A 355 18.14 4.32 -3.93
C PHE A 355 18.04 2.80 -4.20
N PRO A 356 16.88 2.17 -3.96
CA PRO A 356 16.72 0.77 -4.34
C PRO A 356 16.89 0.63 -5.86
N ASN A 357 17.54 -0.46 -6.28
CA ASN A 357 17.73 -0.88 -7.67
C ASN A 357 16.43 -0.75 -8.49
N TYR A 358 16.30 0.35 -9.25
CA TYR A 358 15.16 0.63 -10.11
C TYR A 358 14.95 -0.40 -11.24
N GLY A 359 15.99 -1.19 -11.56
CA GLY A 359 15.96 -2.17 -12.66
C GLY A 359 15.16 -3.45 -12.39
N ALA A 360 15.00 -3.87 -11.12
CA ALA A 360 14.38 -5.16 -10.80
C ALA A 360 12.84 -5.09 -10.64
N LEU A 361 12.27 -3.90 -10.54
CA LEU A 361 10.84 -3.71 -10.24
C LEU A 361 9.93 -3.83 -11.48
N ARG A 362 10.45 -3.57 -12.68
CA ARG A 362 9.66 -3.58 -13.92
C ARG A 362 9.17 -4.98 -14.31
N LEU A 363 9.84 -6.04 -13.83
CA LEU A 363 9.49 -7.44 -14.09
C LEU A 363 8.53 -8.04 -13.05
N ARG A 364 8.44 -7.48 -11.83
CA ARG A 364 7.50 -7.98 -10.80
C ARG A 364 6.08 -7.43 -10.95
N LEU A 365 5.91 -6.25 -11.54
CA LEU A 365 4.59 -5.65 -11.81
C LEU A 365 3.80 -6.39 -12.89
N VAL A 366 4.47 -7.10 -13.82
CA VAL A 366 3.78 -7.89 -14.85
C VAL A 366 3.34 -9.26 -14.32
N GLY A 367 4.01 -9.79 -13.29
CA GLY A 367 3.78 -11.16 -12.81
C GLY A 367 2.81 -11.34 -11.64
N ARG A 368 2.25 -10.25 -11.06
CA ARG A 368 1.31 -10.34 -9.92
C ARG A 368 -0.11 -9.85 -10.20
N TYR A 369 -0.34 -9.19 -11.34
CA TYR A 369 -1.66 -8.69 -11.75
C TYR A 369 -2.23 -9.42 -12.98
N ILE A 370 -1.56 -10.49 -13.42
CA ILE A 370 -2.06 -11.43 -14.41
C ILE A 370 -1.82 -12.83 -13.83
N CYS A 371 -2.77 -13.32 -13.05
CA CYS A 371 -3.05 -14.73 -12.84
C CYS A 371 -4.51 -14.85 -12.40
#